data_AF-A0A520CY23-F1
#
_entry.id   AF-A0A520CY23-F1
#
_cell.length_a   1.000
_cell.length_b   1.000
_cell.length_c   1.000
_cell.angle_alpha   90.00
_cell.angle_beta   90.00
_cell.angle_gamma   90.00
#
_symmetry.space_group_name_H-M   'P 1'
#
loop_
_entity.id
_entity.type
_entity.pdbx_description
1 polymer ?
#
loop_
_entity_poly.entity_id
_entity_poly.type
_entity_poly.pdbx_seq_one_letter_code
_entity_poly.pdbx_strand_id
1 'polypeptide(L)'
;MNFNGGVIIIGSLLWEDTPIRHKWKTLNLESVDIKRLVSVPIRYGRQSSTRKDTHRMIFSNNSSTQPGKAYILGFKEEIKNARILESQAFALGAAEGFWTAESPSINKSWGTVGLLVNPKIETKDKRNADVVRNWWTQLYQKYSETFDHSQYRI
;
A
#
# COMPACT_ATOMS: atom_id res chain seq x y z
N MET A 1 5.95 3.90 21.08
CA MET A 1 6.20 3.41 19.71
C MET A 1 6.94 4.47 18.94
N ASN A 2 7.99 4.09 18.22
CA ASN A 2 8.68 4.98 17.29
C ASN A 2 9.17 4.15 16.10
N PHE A 3 8.36 4.08 15.05
CA PHE A 3 8.63 3.23 13.90
C PHE A 3 8.78 4.05 12.62
N ASN A 4 9.75 3.65 11.80
CA ASN A 4 9.80 4.08 10.41
C ASN A 4 8.72 3.34 9.62
N GLY A 5 7.93 4.09 8.85
CA GLY A 5 6.92 3.56 7.94
C GLY A 5 7.22 3.93 6.50
N GLY A 6 6.50 3.33 5.58
CA GLY A 6 6.58 3.66 4.17
C GLY A 6 5.52 2.92 3.36
N VAL A 7 5.54 3.17 2.05
CA VAL A 7 4.64 2.56 1.08
C VAL A 7 5.42 1.76 0.05
N ILE A 8 4.87 0.61 -0.34
CA ILE A 8 5.30 -0.08 -1.57
C ILE A 8 4.62 0.61 -2.74
N ILE A 9 5.41 1.27 -3.59
CA ILE A 9 4.95 2.04 -4.73
C ILE A 9 5.30 1.32 -6.04
N ILE A 10 4.32 1.21 -6.93
CA ILE A 10 4.47 0.50 -8.20
C ILE A 10 3.49 1.01 -9.26
N GLY A 11 3.86 0.84 -10.53
CA GLY A 11 2.97 1.08 -11.65
C GLY A 11 2.57 2.55 -11.70
N SER A 12 1.31 2.81 -12.03
CA SER A 12 0.79 4.17 -12.16
C SER A 12 0.95 5.02 -10.90
N LEU A 13 0.97 4.42 -9.71
CA LEU A 13 1.20 5.17 -8.49
C LEU A 13 2.60 5.81 -8.46
N LEU A 14 3.59 5.17 -9.09
CA LEU A 14 4.96 5.66 -9.18
C LEU A 14 5.11 6.78 -10.23
N TRP A 15 4.64 6.54 -11.47
CA TRP A 15 4.97 7.40 -12.61
C TRP A 15 3.85 8.35 -13.05
N GLU A 16 2.59 8.11 -12.67
CA GLU A 16 1.48 9.00 -13.03
C GLU A 16 1.45 10.21 -12.10
N ASP A 17 1.35 11.41 -12.66
CA ASP A 17 1.43 12.67 -11.92
C ASP A 17 0.12 13.45 -11.99
N THR A 18 -0.98 12.80 -11.58
CA THR A 18 -2.24 13.52 -11.36
C THR A 18 -2.08 14.49 -10.17
N PRO A 19 -2.82 15.61 -10.12
CA PRO A 19 -2.69 16.58 -9.03
C PRO A 19 -2.83 15.97 -7.63
N ILE A 20 -3.73 15.00 -7.45
CA ILE A 20 -3.95 14.33 -6.16
C ILE A 20 -2.77 13.42 -5.78
N ARG A 21 -2.21 12.64 -6.72
CA ARG A 21 -1.05 11.78 -6.48
C ARG A 21 0.21 12.61 -6.26
N HIS A 22 0.38 13.70 -7.03
CA HIS A 22 1.48 14.63 -6.84
C HIS A 22 1.44 15.23 -5.43
N LYS A 23 0.29 15.76 -5.00
CA LYS A 23 0.10 16.32 -3.66
C LYS A 23 0.39 15.28 -2.57
N TRP A 24 -0.13 14.06 -2.71
CA TRP A 24 0.14 12.97 -1.76
C TRP A 24 1.63 12.62 -1.68
N LYS A 25 2.31 12.39 -2.80
CA LYS A 25 3.76 12.11 -2.83
C LYS A 25 4.54 13.22 -2.12
N THR A 26 4.26 14.49 -2.45
CA THR A 26 4.98 15.64 -1.91
C THR A 26 4.72 15.87 -0.42
N LEU A 27 3.52 15.60 0.10
CA LEU A 27 3.21 15.82 1.51
C LEU A 27 3.61 14.64 2.40
N ASN A 28 3.46 13.41 1.92
CA ASN A 28 3.53 12.22 2.76
C ASN A 28 4.85 11.44 2.64
N LEU A 29 5.48 11.45 1.46
CA LEU A 29 6.61 10.56 1.16
C LEU A 29 7.94 11.31 1.17
N GLU A 30 9.00 10.62 1.57
CA GLU A 30 10.35 11.09 1.31
C GLU A 30 10.60 11.26 -0.20
N SER A 31 11.70 11.93 -0.58
CA SER A 31 12.01 12.18 -2.00
C SER A 31 11.96 10.89 -2.82
N VAL A 32 11.34 10.95 -4.01
CA VAL A 32 11.26 9.81 -4.94
C VAL A 32 12.65 9.32 -5.38
N ASP A 33 13.68 10.14 -5.23
CA ASP A 33 15.07 9.79 -5.57
C ASP A 33 15.67 8.77 -4.60
N ILE A 34 15.21 8.71 -3.35
CA ILE A 34 15.73 7.78 -2.33
C ILE A 34 14.96 6.46 -2.27
N LYS A 35 14.09 6.21 -3.25
CA LYS A 35 13.31 4.97 -3.38
C LYS A 35 14.21 3.73 -3.40
N ARG A 36 13.79 2.68 -2.71
CA ARG A 36 14.54 1.42 -2.64
C ARG A 36 13.87 0.36 -3.49
N LEU A 37 14.59 -0.19 -4.47
CA LEU A 37 14.08 -1.27 -5.31
C LEU A 37 13.90 -2.54 -4.48
N VAL A 38 12.74 -3.18 -4.60
CA VAL A 38 12.40 -4.44 -3.92
C VAL A 38 11.75 -5.43 -4.87
N SER A 39 11.96 -6.72 -4.57
CA SER A 39 11.23 -7.80 -5.24
C SER A 39 9.90 -8.03 -4.54
N VAL A 40 8.82 -8.16 -5.31
CA VAL A 40 7.46 -8.38 -4.80
C VAL A 40 6.79 -9.52 -5.59
N PRO A 41 5.88 -10.29 -4.97
CA PRO A 41 5.26 -11.47 -5.59
C PRO A 41 4.17 -11.07 -6.60
N ILE A 42 4.57 -10.30 -7.61
CA ILE A 42 3.71 -9.86 -8.70
C ILE A 42 4.32 -10.29 -10.04
N ARG A 43 3.50 -10.29 -11.08
CA ARG A 43 3.90 -10.50 -12.47
C ARG A 43 3.19 -9.53 -13.38
N TYR A 44 3.81 -9.26 -14.52
CA TYR A 44 3.21 -8.49 -15.61
C TYR A 44 2.57 -9.47 -16.60
N GLY A 45 1.24 -9.43 -16.68
CA GLY A 45 0.42 -10.24 -17.57
C GLY A 45 0.16 -9.53 -18.90
N ARG A 46 -1.08 -9.62 -19.42
CA ARG A 46 -1.47 -9.04 -20.70
C ARG A 46 -1.29 -7.51 -20.72
N GLN A 47 -0.86 -6.98 -21.86
CA GLN A 47 -0.89 -5.55 -22.17
C GLN A 47 -2.31 -4.98 -21.97
N SER A 48 -2.39 -3.83 -21.34
CA SER A 48 -3.63 -3.10 -21.08
C SER A 48 -4.22 -2.61 -22.40
N SER A 49 -5.51 -2.88 -22.62
CA SER A 49 -6.23 -2.38 -23.80
C SER A 49 -6.54 -0.88 -23.71
N THR A 50 -6.57 -0.32 -22.50
CA THR A 50 -6.88 1.10 -22.25
C THR A 50 -5.64 1.98 -22.11
N ARG A 51 -4.48 1.38 -21.82
CA ARG A 51 -3.19 2.06 -21.71
C ARG A 51 -2.19 1.34 -22.59
N LYS A 52 -1.89 1.89 -23.77
CA LYS A 52 -1.13 1.22 -24.84
C LYS A 52 0.24 0.70 -24.40
N ASP A 53 0.83 1.22 -23.32
CA ASP A 53 2.19 0.86 -22.88
C ASP A 53 2.26 0.27 -21.47
N THR A 54 1.15 -0.24 -20.92
CA THR A 54 1.19 -0.88 -19.58
C THR A 54 0.71 -2.32 -19.64
N HIS A 55 1.22 -3.15 -18.75
CA HIS A 55 0.77 -4.54 -18.58
C HIS A 55 -0.06 -4.64 -17.30
N ARG A 56 -1.08 -5.50 -17.29
CA ARG A 56 -1.83 -5.82 -16.07
C ARG A 56 -0.90 -6.50 -15.07
N MET A 57 -0.97 -6.11 -13.81
CA MET A 57 -0.22 -6.76 -12.73
C MET A 57 -1.10 -7.83 -12.07
N ILE A 58 -0.54 -9.00 -11.80
CA ILE A 58 -1.19 -10.07 -11.03
C ILE A 58 -0.29 -10.47 -9.86
N PHE A 59 -0.87 -10.89 -8.74
CA PHE A 59 -0.09 -11.53 -7.68
C PHE A 59 0.22 -12.97 -8.04
N SER A 60 1.44 -13.44 -7.74
CA SER A 60 1.80 -14.84 -7.90
C SER A 60 2.97 -15.25 -7.02
N ASN A 61 2.82 -16.39 -6.34
CA ASN A 61 3.85 -17.02 -5.52
C ASN A 61 4.52 -18.23 -6.20
N ASN A 62 4.22 -18.51 -7.48
CA ASN A 62 4.84 -19.65 -8.15
C ASN A 62 6.36 -19.41 -8.31
N SER A 63 7.13 -20.35 -7.77
CA SER A 63 8.59 -20.34 -7.62
C SER A 63 9.36 -20.49 -8.93
N SER A 64 8.72 -20.94 -10.00
CA SER A 64 9.37 -21.18 -11.30
C SER A 64 9.54 -19.92 -12.15
N THR A 65 9.14 -18.75 -11.64
CA THR A 65 9.25 -17.47 -12.35
C THR A 65 9.86 -16.41 -11.47
N GLN A 66 10.54 -15.44 -12.08
CA GLN A 66 11.09 -14.31 -11.35
C GLN A 66 9.98 -13.40 -10.78
N PRO A 67 10.15 -12.89 -9.54
CA PRO A 67 9.24 -11.90 -8.97
C PRO A 67 9.34 -10.58 -9.73
N GLY A 68 8.23 -9.84 -9.73
CA GLY A 68 8.20 -8.47 -10.21
C GLY A 68 8.94 -7.51 -9.27
N LYS A 69 9.02 -6.26 -9.71
CA LYS A 69 9.76 -5.21 -9.01
C LYS A 69 8.83 -4.09 -8.57
N ALA A 70 9.04 -3.60 -7.37
CA ALA A 70 8.42 -2.40 -6.84
C ALA A 70 9.48 -1.53 -6.18
N TYR A 71 9.07 -0.37 -5.68
CA TYR A 71 9.91 0.45 -4.83
C TYR A 71 9.29 0.62 -3.44
N ILE A 72 10.14 0.85 -2.44
CA ILE A 72 9.71 1.35 -1.14
C ILE A 72 10.10 2.81 -1.04
N LEU A 73 9.15 3.65 -0.63
CA LEU A 73 9.37 5.02 -0.22
C LEU A 73 8.96 5.19 1.24
N GLY A 74 9.83 5.79 2.05
CA GLY A 74 9.52 6.09 3.44
C GLY A 74 8.49 7.20 3.57
N PHE A 75 7.78 7.22 4.69
CA PHE A 75 6.99 8.37 5.08
C PHE A 75 7.89 9.46 5.65
N LYS A 76 7.57 10.73 5.41
CA LYS A 76 8.25 11.85 6.07
C LYS A 76 7.99 11.88 7.57
N GLU A 77 6.80 11.42 7.97
CA GLU A 77 6.37 11.40 9.36
C GLU A 77 6.67 10.03 9.99
N GLU A 78 7.25 10.07 11.19
CA GLU A 78 7.50 8.88 11.99
C GLU A 78 6.21 8.34 12.62
N ILE A 79 6.05 7.01 12.64
CA ILE A 79 4.86 6.35 13.18
C ILE A 79 4.98 6.25 14.70
N LYS A 80 4.50 7.28 15.39
CA LYS A 80 4.48 7.38 16.86
C LYS A 80 3.27 6.70 17.50
N ASN A 81 2.18 6.54 16.76
CA ASN A 81 0.95 5.89 17.18
C ASN A 81 0.22 5.31 15.95
N ALA A 82 -0.77 4.43 16.19
CA ALA A 82 -1.50 3.77 15.10
C ALA A 82 -2.37 4.73 14.27
N ARG A 83 -2.76 5.90 14.82
CA ARG A 83 -3.53 6.91 14.08
C ARG A 83 -2.72 7.60 12.99
N ILE A 84 -1.41 7.77 13.19
CA ILE A 84 -0.52 8.27 12.14
C ILE A 84 -0.47 7.26 11.00
N LEU A 85 -0.39 5.96 11.30
CA LEU A 85 -0.41 4.94 10.25
C LEU A 85 -1.75 4.94 9.48
N GLU A 86 -2.87 5.09 10.20
CA GLU A 86 -4.20 5.25 9.60
C GLU A 86 -4.31 6.50 8.70
N SER A 87 -3.75 7.64 9.11
CA SER A 87 -3.77 8.86 8.28
C SER A 87 -2.95 8.68 7.00
N GLN A 88 -1.80 7.99 7.07
CA GLN A 88 -1.03 7.63 5.88
C GLN A 88 -1.82 6.69 4.96
N ALA A 89 -2.57 5.74 5.54
CA ALA A 89 -3.43 4.82 4.81
C ALA A 89 -4.55 5.55 4.06
N PHE A 90 -5.24 6.49 4.72
CA PHE A 90 -6.28 7.30 4.09
C PHE A 90 -5.72 8.24 3.03
N ALA A 91 -4.53 8.80 3.24
CA ALA A 91 -3.89 9.64 2.24
C ALA A 91 -3.54 8.85 0.96
N LEU A 92 -3.01 7.63 1.10
CA LEU A 92 -2.84 6.70 -0.02
C LEU A 92 -4.20 6.31 -0.62
N GLY A 93 -5.17 6.03 0.25
CA GLY A 93 -6.56 5.78 -0.08
C GLY A 93 -7.13 6.82 -1.05
N ALA A 94 -6.98 8.09 -0.71
CA ALA A 94 -7.45 9.21 -1.51
C ALA A 94 -6.68 9.34 -2.82
N ALA A 95 -5.36 9.14 -2.81
CA ALA A 95 -4.51 9.18 -4.01
C ALA A 95 -4.86 8.11 -5.06
N GLU A 96 -5.44 6.99 -4.61
CA GLU A 96 -5.90 5.89 -5.46
C GLU A 96 -7.41 5.87 -5.68
N GLY A 97 -8.18 6.75 -5.01
CA GLY A 97 -9.63 6.85 -5.17
C GLY A 97 -10.45 5.87 -4.31
N PHE A 98 -9.85 5.25 -3.29
CA PHE A 98 -10.54 4.41 -2.30
C PHE A 98 -11.27 5.24 -1.22
N TRP A 99 -10.79 6.46 -0.96
CA TRP A 99 -11.22 7.32 0.14
C TRP A 99 -11.80 8.64 -0.37
N THR A 100 -12.95 9.05 0.17
CA THR A 100 -13.48 10.42 0.06
C THR A 100 -13.93 10.93 1.43
N ALA A 101 -14.21 12.23 1.56
CA ALA A 101 -14.68 12.80 2.82
C ALA A 101 -16.05 12.22 3.24
N GLU A 102 -16.87 11.85 2.26
CA GLU A 102 -18.22 11.30 2.44
C GLU A 102 -18.19 9.78 2.67
N SER A 103 -17.15 9.10 2.18
CA SER A 103 -16.97 7.64 2.26
C SER A 103 -15.52 7.32 2.63
N PRO A 104 -15.08 7.60 3.87
CA PRO A 104 -13.75 7.25 4.31
C PRO A 104 -13.62 5.72 4.34
N SER A 105 -12.62 5.17 3.65
CA SER A 105 -12.35 3.73 3.68
C SER A 105 -10.91 3.43 3.30
N ILE A 106 -10.39 2.31 3.80
CA ILE A 106 -9.18 1.67 3.27
C ILE A 106 -9.50 0.45 2.39
N ASN A 107 -10.79 0.16 2.19
CA ASN A 107 -11.30 -0.98 1.45
C ASN A 107 -12.37 -0.57 0.44
N LYS A 108 -12.33 -1.19 -0.74
CA LYS A 108 -13.37 -1.21 -1.76
C LYS A 108 -13.43 -2.61 -2.37
N SER A 109 -14.51 -2.91 -3.09
CA SER A 109 -14.67 -4.19 -3.81
C SER A 109 -13.51 -4.52 -4.77
N TRP A 110 -12.79 -3.50 -5.26
CA TRP A 110 -11.71 -3.63 -6.23
C TRP A 110 -10.31 -3.37 -5.68
N GLY A 111 -10.17 -3.06 -4.38
CA GLY A 111 -8.84 -2.82 -3.80
C GLY A 111 -8.83 -2.48 -2.31
N THR A 112 -7.67 -2.58 -1.69
CA THR A 112 -7.47 -2.34 -0.25
C THR A 112 -6.06 -1.84 0.06
N VAL A 113 -5.91 -1.11 1.16
CA VAL A 113 -4.59 -0.80 1.75
C VAL A 113 -4.19 -1.91 2.73
N GLY A 114 -3.16 -2.67 2.38
CA GLY A 114 -2.57 -3.70 3.23
C GLY A 114 -1.53 -3.16 4.21
N LEU A 115 -1.31 -3.89 5.31
CA LEU A 115 -0.25 -3.62 6.28
C LEU A 115 0.81 -4.72 6.22
N LEU A 116 2.09 -4.33 6.12
CA LEU A 116 3.24 -5.20 6.31
C LEU A 116 4.06 -4.70 7.50
N VAL A 117 4.16 -5.50 8.56
CA VAL A 117 5.03 -5.21 9.71
C VAL A 117 6.34 -5.96 9.55
N ASN A 118 7.47 -5.25 9.69
CA ASN A 118 8.79 -5.87 9.63
C ASN A 118 8.93 -6.95 10.73
N PRO A 119 9.19 -8.23 10.39
CA PRO A 119 9.30 -9.30 11.38
C PRO A 119 10.38 -9.07 12.44
N LYS A 120 11.42 -8.28 12.14
CA LYS A 120 12.46 -7.91 13.11
C LYS A 120 11.93 -6.99 14.23
N ILE A 121 10.75 -6.40 14.08
CA ILE A 121 10.11 -5.63 15.15
C ILE A 121 9.60 -6.58 16.23
N GLU A 122 9.19 -7.81 15.89
CA GLU A 122 8.69 -8.79 16.87
C GLU A 122 9.70 -9.12 17.95
N THR A 123 10.99 -9.12 17.60
CA THR A 123 12.06 -9.39 18.57
C THR A 123 12.48 -8.15 19.35
N LYS A 124 12.21 -6.95 18.83
CA LYS A 124 12.67 -5.67 19.41
C LYS A 124 11.60 -4.95 20.22
N ASP A 125 10.36 -4.95 19.75
CA ASP A 125 9.26 -4.18 20.30
C ASP A 125 7.90 -4.82 19.92
N LYS A 126 7.73 -6.08 20.32
CA LYS A 126 6.51 -6.87 20.08
C LYS A 126 5.25 -6.14 20.51
N ARG A 127 5.28 -5.51 21.70
CA ARG A 127 4.12 -4.83 22.28
C ARG A 127 3.58 -3.75 21.34
N ASN A 128 4.45 -2.89 20.81
CA ASN A 128 3.99 -1.83 19.91
C ASN A 128 3.61 -2.39 18.52
N ALA A 129 4.26 -3.46 18.04
CA ALA A 129 3.83 -4.15 16.82
C ALA A 129 2.41 -4.73 16.96
N ASP A 130 2.10 -5.37 18.08
CA ASP A 130 0.78 -5.93 18.36
C ASP A 130 -0.29 -4.83 18.47
N VAL A 131 0.03 -3.68 19.07
CA VAL A 131 -0.86 -2.50 19.07
C VAL A 131 -1.20 -2.08 17.63
N VAL A 132 -0.19 -1.99 16.76
CA VAL A 132 -0.40 -1.61 15.34
C VAL A 132 -1.26 -2.65 14.62
N ARG A 133 -0.99 -3.94 14.79
CA ARG A 133 -1.78 -5.01 14.16
C ARG A 133 -3.22 -5.03 14.62
N ASN A 134 -3.44 -4.91 15.93
CA ASN A 134 -4.79 -4.91 16.49
C ASN A 134 -5.58 -3.69 16.02
N TRP A 135 -4.95 -2.51 16.00
CA TRP A 135 -5.56 -1.32 15.43
C TRP A 135 -5.92 -1.49 13.96
N TRP A 136 -4.98 -2.01 13.16
CA TRP A 136 -5.21 -2.22 11.73
C TRP A 136 -6.30 -3.25 11.45
N THR A 137 -6.36 -4.32 12.25
CA THR A 137 -7.42 -5.33 12.16
C THR A 137 -8.78 -4.72 12.44
N GLN A 138 -8.89 -3.92 13.51
CA GLN A 138 -10.13 -3.20 13.84
C GLN A 138 -10.49 -2.19 12.75
N LEU A 139 -9.53 -1.43 12.23
CA LEU A 139 -9.73 -0.48 11.14
C LEU A 139 -10.25 -1.19 9.88
N TYR A 140 -9.66 -2.31 9.51
CA TYR A 140 -10.08 -3.10 8.35
C TYR A 140 -11.51 -3.63 8.51
N GLN A 141 -11.86 -4.10 9.71
CA GLN A 141 -13.19 -4.65 10.01
C GLN A 141 -14.30 -3.60 10.14
N LYS A 142 -13.97 -2.31 10.28
CA LYS A 142 -14.97 -1.23 10.32
C LYS A 142 -15.74 -1.06 9.00
N TYR A 143 -15.16 -1.48 7.88
CA TYR A 143 -15.72 -1.24 6.56
C TYR A 143 -16.42 -2.49 6.03
N SER A 144 -17.69 -2.33 5.65
CA SER A 144 -18.57 -3.41 5.17
C SER A 144 -18.17 -3.94 3.80
N GLU A 145 -17.65 -3.07 2.93
CA GLU A 145 -16.99 -3.48 1.69
C GLU A 145 -15.62 -4.03 2.04
N THR A 146 -15.48 -5.35 2.05
CA THR A 146 -14.19 -6.03 2.15
C THR A 146 -13.74 -6.51 0.78
N PHE A 147 -12.43 -6.63 0.60
CA PHE A 147 -11.88 -7.19 -0.63
C PHE A 147 -12.26 -8.68 -0.70
N ASP A 148 -13.20 -9.02 -1.58
CA ASP A 148 -13.60 -10.39 -1.82
C ASP A 148 -12.63 -11.05 -2.81
N HIS A 149 -11.57 -11.64 -2.28
CA HIS A 149 -10.57 -12.36 -3.07
C HIS A 149 -11.17 -13.52 -3.91
N SER A 150 -12.36 -14.04 -3.56
CA SER A 150 -13.01 -15.11 -4.32
C SER A 150 -13.49 -14.64 -5.69
N GLN A 151 -13.81 -13.35 -5.84
CA GLN A 151 -14.20 -12.73 -7.12
C GLN A 151 -13.04 -12.56 -8.10
N TYR A 152 -11.80 -12.75 -7.62
CA TYR A 152 -10.58 -12.55 -8.40
C TYR A 152 -9.71 -13.81 -8.48
N ARG A 153 -10.21 -14.96 -8.02
CA ARG A 153 -9.60 -16.26 -8.32
C ARG A 153 -9.85 -16.58 -9.80
N ILE A 154 -8.76 -16.59 -10.57
CA ILE A 154 -8.71 -17.18 -11.92
C ILE A 154 -8.49 -18.67 -11.76
#